data_AF-A0A1C5HMP8-F1
#
_entry.id   AF-A0A1C5HMP8-F1
#
_cell.length_a   1.000
_cell.length_b   1.000
_cell.length_c   1.000
_cell.angle_alpha   90.00
_cell.angle_beta   90.00
_cell.angle_gamma   90.00
#
_symmetry.space_group_name_H-M   'P 1'
#
loop_
_entity.id
_entity.type
_entity.pdbx_description
1 polymer ?
#
loop_
_entity_poly.entity_id
_entity_poly.type
_entity_poly.pdbx_seq_one_letter_code
_entity_poly.pdbx_strand_id
1 'polypeptide(L)' 'MREGRVEPPFAVLMAGYVIDFHHRNVCSRCRPDGTCPRLAAAGETLRAWRDRRDARR' A
#
# COMPACT_ATOMS: atom_id res chain seq x y z
N MET A 1 -15.22 23.72 3.20
CA MET A 1 -14.09 23.40 4.10
C MET A 1 -13.45 22.11 3.62
N ARG A 2 -12.22 22.13 3.12
CA ARG A 2 -11.50 20.90 2.79
C ARG A 2 -11.01 20.31 4.11
N GLU A 3 -11.67 19.24 4.57
CA GLU A 3 -11.18 18.33 5.61
C GLU A 3 -9.66 18.19 5.45
N GLY A 4 -8.90 18.57 6.47
CA GLY A 4 -7.44 18.60 6.43
C GLY A 4 -6.91 17.21 6.10
N ARG A 5 -6.63 16.95 4.81
CA ARG A 5 -6.06 15.68 4.37
C ARG A 5 -4.66 15.63 4.92
N VAL A 6 -4.49 14.92 6.04
CA VAL A 6 -3.18 14.55 6.55
C VAL A 6 -2.44 13.88 5.39
N GLU A 7 -1.35 14.49 4.98
CA GLU A 7 -0.53 13.96 3.90
C GLU A 7 -0.01 12.57 4.31
N PRO A 8 -0.19 11.54 3.46
CA PRO A 8 0.29 10.21 3.80
C PRO A 8 1.82 10.20 3.91
N PRO A 9 2.39 9.47 4.87
CA PRO A 9 3.83 9.26 4.94
C PRO A 9 4.38 8.69 3.64
N PHE A 10 5.63 8.99 3.31
CA PHE A 10 6.30 8.49 2.08
C PHE A 10 6.17 6.97 1.89
N ALA A 11 6.29 6.18 2.97
CA ALA A 11 6.12 4.73 2.93
C ALA A 11 4.73 4.29 2.41
N VAL A 12 3.68 5.04 2.73
CA VAL A 12 2.31 4.78 2.27
C VAL A 12 2.18 5.12 0.78
N LEU A 13 2.76 6.23 0.33
CA LEU A 13 2.82 6.58 -1.09
C LEU A 13 3.55 5.49 -1.90
N MET A 14 4.70 5.05 -1.40
CA MET A 14 5.48 3.98 -2.03
C MET A 14 4.77 2.64 -2.03
N ALA A 15 4.03 2.30 -0.97
CA ALA A 15 3.23 1.09 -0.94
C ALA A 15 2.14 1.09 -2.04
N GLY A 16 1.46 2.22 -2.27
CA GLY A 16 0.53 2.38 -3.39
C GLY A 16 1.22 2.19 -4.74
N TYR A 17 2.35 2.88 -4.93
CA TYR A 17 3.15 2.76 -6.15
C TYR A 17 3.60 1.32 -6.43
N VAL A 18 4.05 0.57 -5.40
CA VAL A 18 4.47 -0.83 -5.54
C VAL A 18 3.34 -1.71 -6.05
N ILE A 19 2.11 -1.51 -5.56
CA ILE A 19 0.94 -2.27 -6.02
C ILE A 19 0.64 -1.94 -7.49
N ASP A 20 0.57 -0.65 -7.84
CA ASP A 20 0.27 -0.21 -9.20
C ASP A 20 1.34 -0.67 -10.21
N PHE A 21 2.61 -0.55 -9.84
CA PHE A 21 3.72 -1.00 -10.66
C PHE A 21 3.64 -2.52 -10.90
N HIS A 22 3.33 -3.29 -9.85
CA HIS A 22 3.26 -4.75 -9.94
C HIS A 22 2.10 -5.24 -10.82
N HIS A 23 0.97 -4.53 -10.87
CA HIS A 23 -0.10 -4.86 -11.82
C HIS A 23 0.35 -4.76 -13.29
N ARG A 24 1.32 -3.89 -13.59
CA ARG A 24 1.88 -3.72 -14.93
C ARG A 24 3.13 -4.57 -15.17
N ASN A 25 3.89 -4.84 -14.11
CA ASN A 25 5.19 -5.49 -14.13
C ASN A 25 5.27 -6.51 -13.00
N VAL A 26 4.75 -7.71 -13.26
CA VAL A 26 4.82 -8.82 -12.29
C VAL A 26 6.28 -9.10 -11.98
N CYS A 27 6.64 -9.08 -10.70
CA CYS A 27 8.03 -9.24 -10.32
C CYS A 27 8.45 -10.72 -10.30
N SER A 28 9.75 -10.99 -10.50
CA SER A 28 10.32 -12.34 -10.48
C SER A 28 10.26 -13.07 -9.14
N ARG A 29 9.77 -12.41 -8.07
CA ARG A 29 9.62 -12.97 -6.73
C ARG A 29 8.19 -13.40 -6.41
N CYS A 30 7.28 -13.32 -7.37
CA CYS A 30 5.96 -13.93 -7.23
C CYS A 30 6.11 -15.43 -7.05
N ARG A 31 5.30 -15.97 -6.14
CA ARG A 31 5.21 -17.40 -5.91
C ARG A 31 4.35 -18.04 -6.99
N PRO A 32 4.51 -19.35 -7.24
CA PRO A 32 3.69 -20.08 -8.21
C PRO A 32 2.19 -20.07 -7.91
N ASP A 33 1.82 -19.85 -6.65
CA ASP A 33 0.42 -19.72 -6.18
C ASP A 33 -0.21 -18.35 -6.52
N GLY A 34 0.51 -17.48 -7.22
CA GLY A 34 0.04 -16.14 -7.59
C GLY A 34 0.23 -15.08 -6.49
N THR A 35 0.76 -15.46 -5.32
CA THR A 35 1.03 -14.50 -4.24
C THR A 35 2.37 -13.80 -4.42
N CYS A 36 2.47 -12.56 -3.93
CA CYS A 36 3.70 -11.78 -3.97
C CYS A 36 4.00 -11.19 -2.58
N PRO A 37 5.14 -11.53 -1.95
CA PRO A 37 5.51 -10.98 -0.63
C PRO A 37 5.59 -9.45 -0.61
N ARG A 38 5.99 -8.82 -1.73
CA ARG A 38 6.03 -7.35 -1.84
C ARG A 38 4.64 -6.74 -1.86
N LEU A 39 3.68 -7.37 -2.54
CA LEU A 39 2.28 -6.94 -2.51
C LEU A 39 1.67 -7.11 -1.13
N ALA A 40 1.98 -8.20 -0.43
CA ALA A 40 1.52 -8.42 0.94
C ALA A 40 2.00 -7.30 1.89
N ALA A 41 3.31 -7.00 1.89
CA ALA A 41 3.89 -5.94 2.71
C ALA A 41 3.36 -4.53 2.36
N ALA A 42 3.19 -4.24 1.07
CA ALA A 42 2.58 -2.98 0.63
C ALA A 42 1.12 -2.87 1.10
N GLY A 43 0.34 -3.96 0.96
CA GLY A 43 -1.04 -4.03 1.42
C GLY A 43 -1.18 -3.86 2.94
N GLU A 44 -0.27 -4.45 3.73
CA GLU A 44 -0.19 -4.23 5.18
C GLU A 44 0.09 -2.76 5.52
N THR A 45 1.04 -2.13 4.82
CA THR A 45 1.39 -0.71 5.03
C THR A 45 0.19 0.20 4.77
N LEU A 46 -0.56 -0.04 3.69
CA LEU A 46 -1.77 0.72 3.36
C LEU A 46 -2.89 0.49 4.38
N ARG A 47 -3.11 -0.76 4.81
CA ARG A 47 -4.11 -1.10 5.83
C ARG A 47 -3.80 -0.41 7.15
N ALA A 48 -2.57 -0.53 7.65
CA ALA A 48 -2.16 0.12 8.89
C ALA A 48 -2.32 1.65 8.85
N TRP A 49 -2.11 2.29 7.69
CA TRP A 49 -2.38 3.72 7.54
C TRP A 49 -3.87 4.06 7.59
N ARG A 50 -4.72 3.27 6.93
CA ARG A 50 -6.18 3.46 6.96
C ARG A 50 -6.73 3.27 8.36
N ASP A 51 -6.35 2.19 9.03
CA ASP A 51 -6.78 1.89 10.40
C ASP A 51 -6.42 3.04 11.36
N ARG A 52 -5.20 3.61 11.23
CA ARG A 52 -4.79 4.79 12.02
C ARG A 52 -5.56 6.06 11.68
N ARG A 53 -5.99 6.24 10.44
CA ARG A 53 -6.81 7.40 10.03
C ARG A 53 -8.23 7.26 10.55
N ASP A 54 -8.79 6.07 10.48
CA ASP A 54 -10.15 5.77 10.95
C ASP A 54 -10.22 5.86 12.48
N ALA A 55 -9.20 5.40 13.20
CA ALA A 55 -9.10 5.56 14.65
C ALA A 55 -8.89 7.02 15.12
N ARG A 56 -8.55 7.94 14.21
CA ARG A 56 -8.38 9.38 14.49
C ARG A 56 -9.61 10.21 14.12
N ARG A 57 -10.64 9.59 13.54
CA ARG A 57 -11.90 10.23 13.17
C ARG A 57 -12.92 10.06 14.30
#